data_AF-A0A6V8R1Z1-F1
#
_entry.id   AF-A0A6V8R1Z1-F1
#
_cell.length_a   1.000
_cell.length_b   1.000
_cell.length_c   1.000
_cell.angle_alpha   90.00
_cell.angle_beta   90.00
_cell.angle_gamma   90.00
#
_symmetry.space_group_name_H-M   'P 1'
#
loop_
_entity.id
_entity.type
_entity.pdbx_description
1 polymer ?
#
loop_
_entity_poly.entity_id
_entity_poly.type
_entity_poly.pdbx_seq_one_letter_code
_entity_poly.pdbx_strand_id
1 'polypeptide(L)'
;MSVSNHVDSDACAKQAQILIADFIEDASLTTLQVMILLLMNEALCGRLQASSMYHAIACRTVFALGGHTLISDPPEDRSLTVQELEERQIRLLFWLCYLFDKDIALRSGQPPIMSDEFCDLTLPKNYLKNRFSSHDLTGPESARKPFLPNDLRLSILKAKAVRALYSVGSLRKSDAELLHTIRELDEELENWRTSIPAEYAPALSIRKDVKFGNNFSQLTSMLHIELHLDYHYLLNIIHCASGRCVVDWNESGQEMIFGLQSSLDISVEASRSTLIYLSEAAPRLAGEAFWVFIFYPVSALLSIFFNILRNPRHEYATHDVELLTLATKVIRSMPILKVTTHEVEYLRKMDAFIEELGRLSQAAITKAQNENA
;
A
#
# COMPACT_ATOMS: atom_id res chain seq x y z
N MET A 1 13.91 -37.92 -1.17
CA MET A 1 14.57 -36.67 -0.75
C MET A 1 15.04 -35.96 -2.01
N SER A 2 14.20 -35.11 -2.60
CA SER A 2 14.62 -34.27 -3.74
C SER A 2 15.41 -33.10 -3.19
N VAL A 3 16.68 -33.00 -3.57
CA VAL A 3 17.48 -31.79 -3.35
C VAL A 3 16.85 -30.70 -4.22
N SER A 4 15.99 -29.88 -3.61
CA SER A 4 15.57 -28.61 -4.18
C SER A 4 16.84 -27.77 -4.29
N ASN A 5 17.39 -27.63 -5.50
CA ASN A 5 18.43 -26.65 -5.78
C ASN A 5 17.88 -25.29 -5.36
N HIS A 6 18.30 -24.76 -4.21
CA HIS A 6 17.95 -23.41 -3.81
C HIS A 6 18.56 -22.46 -4.85
N VAL A 7 17.69 -21.83 -5.64
CA VAL A 7 18.08 -20.74 -6.53
C VAL A 7 18.54 -19.59 -5.63
N ASP A 8 19.79 -19.18 -5.78
CA ASP A 8 20.33 -18.01 -5.08
C ASP A 8 19.77 -16.74 -5.73
N SER A 9 18.68 -16.22 -5.17
CA SER A 9 17.99 -15.03 -5.67
C SER A 9 18.90 -13.80 -5.74
N ASP A 10 19.80 -13.65 -4.76
CA ASP A 10 20.68 -12.50 -4.65
C ASP A 10 21.75 -12.55 -5.75
N ALA A 11 22.32 -13.74 -5.98
CA ALA A 11 23.26 -13.96 -7.08
C ALA A 11 22.59 -13.77 -8.46
N CYS A 12 21.38 -14.29 -8.64
CA CYS A 12 20.61 -14.10 -9.88
C CYS A 12 20.30 -12.62 -10.12
N ALA A 13 19.83 -11.89 -9.10
CA ALA A 13 19.54 -10.46 -9.22
C ALA A 13 20.81 -9.67 -9.56
N LYS A 14 21.93 -9.96 -8.89
CA LYS A 14 23.22 -9.30 -9.17
C LYS A 14 23.69 -9.57 -10.59
N GLN A 15 23.56 -10.81 -11.07
CA GLN A 15 23.95 -11.15 -12.43
C GLN A 15 23.05 -10.48 -13.46
N ALA A 16 21.74 -10.46 -13.24
CA ALA A 16 20.79 -9.75 -14.09
C ALA A 16 21.12 -8.26 -14.17
N GLN A 17 21.49 -7.62 -13.05
CA GLN A 17 21.92 -6.22 -12.98
C GLN A 17 23.14 -5.91 -13.85
N ILE A 18 24.11 -6.83 -13.90
CA ILE A 18 25.31 -6.69 -14.74
C ILE A 18 24.93 -6.73 -16.23
N LEU A 19 23.94 -7.54 -16.59
CA LEU A 19 23.54 -7.78 -17.97
C LEU A 19 22.50 -6.78 -18.50
N ILE A 20 22.00 -5.84 -17.67
CA ILE A 20 20.89 -4.94 -18.07
C ILE A 20 21.21 -4.19 -19.37
N ALA A 21 22.44 -3.71 -19.53
CA ALA A 21 22.85 -2.95 -20.71
C ALA A 21 22.71 -3.75 -22.02
N ASP A 22 22.73 -5.09 -21.94
CA ASP A 22 22.68 -5.96 -23.12
C ASP A 22 21.26 -6.15 -23.67
N PHE A 23 20.22 -5.93 -22.85
CA PHE A 23 18.83 -6.22 -23.23
C PHE A 23 17.83 -5.09 -22.98
N ILE A 24 18.23 -3.99 -22.33
CA ILE A 24 17.30 -2.91 -21.94
C ILE A 24 16.67 -2.17 -23.14
N GLU A 25 17.31 -2.18 -24.31
CA GLU A 25 16.76 -1.59 -25.53
C GLU A 25 15.69 -2.48 -26.19
N ASP A 26 15.68 -3.77 -25.88
CA ASP A 26 14.72 -4.73 -26.43
C ASP A 26 13.46 -4.80 -25.57
N ALA A 27 12.35 -4.32 -26.13
CA ALA A 27 11.04 -4.46 -25.51
C ALA A 27 10.47 -5.86 -25.75
N SER A 28 10.96 -6.84 -24.98
CA SER A 28 10.49 -8.23 -25.01
C SER A 28 9.84 -8.65 -23.68
N LEU A 29 9.09 -9.75 -23.74
CA LEU A 29 8.47 -10.36 -22.54
C LEU A 29 9.54 -10.70 -21.49
N THR A 30 10.70 -11.19 -21.91
CA THR A 30 11.82 -11.49 -21.01
C THR A 30 12.33 -10.23 -20.33
N THR A 31 12.55 -9.14 -21.06
CA THR A 31 12.94 -7.84 -20.46
C THR A 31 11.92 -7.40 -19.41
N LEU A 32 10.62 -7.48 -19.71
CA LEU A 32 9.57 -7.12 -18.77
C LEU A 32 9.59 -7.97 -17.49
N GLN A 33 9.72 -9.29 -17.63
CA GLN A 33 9.81 -10.21 -16.50
C GLN A 33 11.04 -9.92 -15.62
N VAL A 34 12.21 -9.70 -16.24
CA VAL A 34 13.45 -9.39 -15.50
C VAL A 34 13.31 -8.07 -14.75
N MET A 35 12.76 -7.03 -15.37
CA MET A 35 12.57 -5.72 -14.72
C MET A 35 11.61 -5.81 -13.52
N ILE A 36 10.51 -6.57 -13.63
CA ILE A 36 9.58 -6.79 -12.52
C ILE A 36 10.24 -7.58 -11.39
N LEU A 37 11.00 -8.63 -11.71
CA LEU A 37 11.72 -9.42 -10.70
C LEU A 37 12.79 -8.59 -9.99
N LEU A 38 13.52 -7.73 -10.71
CA LEU A 38 14.49 -6.79 -10.13
C LEU A 38 13.81 -5.74 -9.25
N LEU A 39 12.69 -5.16 -9.71
CA LEU A 39 11.86 -4.27 -8.89
C LEU A 39 11.48 -4.94 -7.56
N MET A 40 10.94 -6.16 -7.62
CA MET A 40 10.52 -6.90 -6.42
C MET A 40 11.71 -7.20 -5.51
N ASN A 41 12.83 -7.68 -6.07
CA ASN A 41 14.03 -7.96 -5.30
C ASN A 41 14.56 -6.72 -4.57
N GLU A 42 14.66 -5.58 -5.26
CA GLU A 42 15.09 -4.32 -4.63
C GLU A 42 14.12 -3.85 -3.54
N ALA A 43 12.81 -3.99 -3.76
CA ALA A 43 11.79 -3.65 -2.77
C ALA A 43 11.90 -4.52 -1.50
N LEU A 44 12.07 -5.84 -1.67
CA LEU A 44 12.23 -6.80 -0.57
C LEU A 44 13.58 -6.65 0.16
N CYS A 45 14.55 -5.94 -0.42
CA CYS A 45 15.81 -5.57 0.22
C CYS A 45 15.81 -4.12 0.77
N GLY A 46 14.67 -3.42 0.78
CA GLY A 46 14.56 -2.05 1.29
C GLY A 46 15.15 -0.98 0.36
N ARG A 47 15.60 -1.33 -0.84
CA ARG A 47 16.18 -0.42 -1.84
C ARG A 47 15.10 0.18 -2.74
N LEU A 48 14.16 0.91 -2.11
CA LEU A 48 12.95 1.42 -2.75
C LEU A 48 13.21 2.37 -3.93
N GLN A 49 14.30 3.14 -3.91
CA GLN A 49 14.67 4.03 -5.01
C GLN A 49 15.09 3.23 -6.26
N ALA A 50 15.92 2.20 -6.09
CA ALA A 50 16.30 1.32 -7.18
C ALA A 50 15.08 0.56 -7.72
N SER A 51 14.21 0.09 -6.82
CA SER A 51 12.93 -0.53 -7.19
C SER A 51 12.10 0.40 -8.09
N SER A 52 11.93 1.68 -7.71
CA SER A 52 11.21 2.68 -8.52
C SER A 52 11.81 2.91 -9.91
N MET A 53 13.15 2.83 -10.05
CA MET A 53 13.78 2.93 -11.38
C MET A 53 13.48 1.71 -12.26
N TYR A 54 13.56 0.50 -11.71
CA TYR A 54 13.16 -0.72 -12.43
C TYR A 54 11.67 -0.73 -12.77
N HIS A 55 10.83 -0.17 -11.89
CA HIS A 55 9.40 0.05 -12.16
C HIS A 55 9.18 0.89 -13.42
N ALA A 56 9.89 2.02 -13.54
CA ALA A 56 9.75 2.91 -14.68
C ALA A 56 10.11 2.22 -16.00
N ILE A 57 11.16 1.40 -16.00
CA ILE A 57 11.56 0.60 -17.17
C ILE A 57 10.48 -0.45 -17.46
N ALA A 58 10.01 -1.21 -16.46
CA ALA A 58 8.94 -2.20 -16.63
C ALA A 58 7.67 -1.58 -17.21
N CYS A 59 7.25 -0.41 -16.71
CA CYS A 59 6.13 0.36 -17.26
C CYS A 59 6.37 0.72 -18.73
N ARG A 60 7.55 1.23 -19.09
CA ARG A 60 7.86 1.56 -20.49
C ARG A 60 7.79 0.31 -21.38
N THR A 61 8.36 -0.80 -20.94
CA THR A 61 8.38 -2.08 -21.68
C THR A 61 6.98 -2.66 -21.85
N VAL A 62 6.14 -2.67 -20.81
CA VAL A 62 4.78 -3.23 -20.92
C VAL A 62 3.89 -2.39 -21.83
N PHE A 63 4.11 -1.08 -21.89
CA PHE A 63 3.45 -0.22 -22.88
C PHE A 63 3.91 -0.53 -24.31
N ALA A 64 5.22 -0.71 -24.53
CA ALA A 64 5.76 -1.08 -25.84
C ALA A 64 5.23 -2.44 -26.33
N LEU A 65 4.98 -3.38 -25.40
CA LEU A 65 4.38 -4.69 -25.68
C LEU A 65 2.84 -4.66 -25.81
N GLY A 66 2.19 -3.50 -25.66
CA GLY A 66 0.73 -3.38 -25.77
C GLY A 66 -0.08 -3.91 -24.58
N GLY A 67 0.54 -4.28 -23.46
CA GLY A 67 -0.16 -4.88 -22.30
C GLY A 67 -1.28 -4.01 -21.71
N HIS A 68 -1.17 -2.69 -21.89
CA HIS A 68 -2.15 -1.70 -21.48
C HIS A 68 -3.47 -1.77 -22.25
N THR A 69 -3.49 -2.34 -23.46
CA THR A 69 -4.70 -2.44 -24.31
C THR A 69 -5.09 -3.87 -24.66
N LEU A 70 -4.21 -4.85 -24.40
CA LEU A 70 -4.53 -6.26 -24.61
C LEU A 70 -5.73 -6.70 -23.76
N ILE A 71 -6.77 -7.20 -24.41
CA ILE A 71 -7.90 -7.88 -23.80
C ILE A 71 -7.89 -9.31 -24.31
N SER A 72 -7.35 -10.24 -23.52
CA SER A 72 -7.37 -11.67 -23.87
C SER A 72 -8.03 -12.44 -22.74
N ASP A 73 -9.33 -12.69 -22.89
CA ASP A 73 -9.97 -13.80 -22.19
C ASP A 73 -9.62 -15.09 -22.94
N PRO A 74 -8.86 -16.00 -22.31
CA PRO A 74 -8.45 -17.22 -22.99
C PRO A 74 -9.69 -18.07 -23.35
N PRO A 75 -9.73 -18.68 -24.55
CA PRO A 75 -10.76 -19.68 -24.87
C PRO A 75 -10.75 -20.81 -23.84
N GLU A 76 -11.93 -21.15 -23.33
CA GLU A 76 -12.11 -22.19 -22.29
C GLU A 76 -12.24 -23.60 -22.88
N ASP A 77 -12.42 -23.71 -24.19
CA ASP A 77 -12.75 -24.94 -24.93
C ASP A 77 -11.54 -25.63 -25.57
N ARG A 78 -10.38 -24.97 -25.60
CA ARG A 78 -9.14 -25.51 -26.20
C ARG A 78 -7.87 -25.09 -25.47
N SER A 79 -6.76 -25.75 -25.82
CA SER A 79 -5.43 -25.29 -25.43
C SER A 79 -5.09 -23.95 -26.09
N LEU A 80 -4.40 -23.09 -25.34
CA LEU A 80 -3.88 -21.82 -25.83
C LEU A 80 -2.68 -22.05 -26.74
N THR A 81 -2.58 -21.23 -27.77
CA THR A 81 -1.38 -21.09 -28.60
C THR A 81 -0.25 -20.40 -27.82
N VAL A 82 0.99 -20.50 -28.31
CA VAL A 82 2.14 -19.82 -27.68
C VAL A 82 1.91 -18.31 -27.60
N GLN A 83 1.41 -17.70 -28.68
CA GLN A 83 1.10 -16.27 -28.72
C GLN A 83 0.04 -15.89 -27.66
N GLU A 84 -1.05 -16.65 -27.53
CA GLU A 84 -2.08 -16.39 -26.52
C GLU A 84 -1.56 -16.52 -25.09
N LEU A 85 -0.59 -17.43 -24.85
CA LEU A 85 0.08 -17.55 -23.56
C LEU A 85 0.97 -16.33 -23.27
N GLU A 86 1.71 -15.86 -24.26
CA GLU A 86 2.55 -14.65 -24.15
C GLU A 86 1.70 -13.40 -23.90
N GLU A 87 0.63 -13.19 -24.67
CA GLU A 87 -0.30 -12.06 -24.48
C GLU A 87 -0.95 -12.09 -23.10
N ARG A 88 -1.36 -13.27 -22.62
CA ARG A 88 -1.89 -13.45 -21.26
C ARG A 88 -0.85 -13.08 -20.21
N GLN A 89 0.41 -13.49 -20.40
CA GLN A 89 1.49 -13.15 -19.49
C GLN A 89 1.78 -11.64 -19.51
N ILE A 90 1.83 -11.01 -20.69
CA ILE A 90 2.02 -9.56 -20.82
C ILE A 90 0.89 -8.81 -20.08
N ARG A 91 -0.37 -9.24 -20.26
CA ARG A 91 -1.53 -8.65 -19.57
C ARG A 91 -1.45 -8.82 -18.05
N LEU A 92 -0.94 -9.94 -17.56
CA LEU A 92 -0.67 -10.13 -16.14
C LEU A 92 0.38 -9.14 -15.62
N LEU A 93 1.51 -9.04 -16.34
CA LEU A 93 2.61 -8.16 -15.96
C LEU A 93 2.19 -6.69 -16.03
N PHE A 94 1.29 -6.32 -16.95
CA PHE A 94 0.63 -5.02 -16.96
C PHE A 94 -0.10 -4.74 -15.65
N TRP A 95 -0.90 -5.69 -15.15
CA TRP A 95 -1.60 -5.53 -13.88
C TRP A 95 -0.64 -5.40 -12.69
N LEU A 96 0.48 -6.14 -12.69
CA LEU A 96 1.53 -5.95 -11.68
C LEU A 96 2.15 -4.56 -11.74
N CYS A 97 2.52 -4.08 -12.94
CA CYS A 97 2.99 -2.70 -13.13
C CYS A 97 1.94 -1.71 -12.63
N TYR A 98 0.67 -1.88 -12.99
CA TYR A 98 -0.40 -0.98 -12.56
C TYR A 98 -0.52 -0.92 -11.03
N LEU A 99 -0.51 -2.08 -10.36
CA LEU A 99 -0.55 -2.16 -8.89
C LEU A 99 0.62 -1.41 -8.24
N PHE A 100 1.85 -1.72 -8.66
CA PHE A 100 3.04 -1.07 -8.12
C PHE A 100 3.06 0.43 -8.40
N ASP A 101 2.59 0.86 -9.57
CA ASP A 101 2.54 2.27 -9.94
C ASP A 101 1.69 3.09 -8.96
N LYS A 102 0.50 2.59 -8.60
CA LYS A 102 -0.41 3.31 -7.70
C LYS A 102 0.08 3.30 -6.25
N ASP A 103 0.68 2.20 -5.82
CA ASP A 103 1.29 2.10 -4.50
C ASP A 103 2.53 3.00 -4.37
N ILE A 104 3.45 2.95 -5.34
CA ILE A 104 4.65 3.79 -5.34
C ILE A 104 4.26 5.27 -5.35
N ALA A 105 3.30 5.66 -6.20
CA ALA A 105 2.82 7.04 -6.27
C ALA A 105 2.28 7.54 -4.93
N LEU A 106 1.39 6.76 -4.30
CA LEU A 106 0.82 7.12 -2.99
C LEU A 106 1.87 7.21 -1.88
N ARG A 107 2.79 6.23 -1.81
CA ARG A 107 3.79 6.14 -0.74
C ARG A 107 4.89 7.19 -0.86
N SER A 108 5.24 7.59 -2.08
CA SER A 108 6.32 8.54 -2.36
C SER A 108 5.85 9.98 -2.59
N GLY A 109 4.55 10.18 -2.78
CA GLY A 109 3.98 11.47 -3.21
C GLY A 109 4.34 11.86 -4.65
N GLN A 110 4.97 10.97 -5.42
CA GLN A 110 5.27 11.20 -6.83
C GLN A 110 4.05 10.90 -7.70
N PRO A 111 3.91 11.55 -8.86
CA PRO A 111 2.84 11.23 -9.79
C PRO A 111 2.99 9.78 -10.33
N PRO A 112 1.88 9.06 -10.56
CA PRO A 112 1.92 7.75 -11.22
C PRO A 112 2.44 7.87 -12.66
N ILE A 113 3.15 6.84 -13.12
CA ILE A 113 3.69 6.76 -14.50
C ILE A 113 2.58 6.38 -15.48
N MET A 114 1.69 5.48 -15.08
CA MET A 114 0.65 4.94 -15.95
C MET A 114 -0.62 5.78 -15.82
N SER A 115 -0.97 6.55 -16.86
CA SER A 115 -2.27 7.25 -16.88
C SER A 115 -3.40 6.29 -17.25
N ASP A 116 -4.47 6.31 -16.43
CA ASP A 116 -5.64 5.45 -16.61
C ASP A 116 -6.34 5.70 -17.96
N GLU A 117 -6.26 6.91 -18.50
CA GLU A 117 -6.88 7.32 -19.77
C GLU A 117 -6.33 6.54 -20.99
N PHE A 118 -5.14 5.97 -20.84
CA PHE A 118 -4.48 5.17 -21.87
C PHE A 118 -4.50 3.68 -21.55
N CYS A 119 -5.21 3.25 -20.51
CA CYS A 119 -5.20 1.85 -20.07
C CYS A 119 -6.60 1.24 -20.18
N ASP A 120 -6.69 0.05 -20.77
CA ASP A 120 -7.84 -0.81 -20.57
C ASP A 120 -7.75 -1.42 -19.16
N LEU A 121 -8.62 -0.96 -18.27
CA LEU A 121 -8.71 -1.41 -16.89
C LEU A 121 -9.84 -2.44 -16.65
N THR A 122 -10.27 -3.13 -17.71
CA THR A 122 -11.25 -4.22 -17.61
C THR A 122 -10.67 -5.35 -16.78
N LEU A 123 -11.30 -5.62 -15.63
CA LEU A 123 -10.84 -6.65 -14.70
C LEU A 123 -10.80 -8.03 -15.36
N PRO A 124 -9.85 -8.90 -14.98
CA PRO A 124 -9.82 -10.27 -15.47
C PRO A 124 -11.14 -11.02 -15.23
N LYS A 125 -11.55 -11.88 -16.16
CA LYS A 125 -12.74 -12.72 -15.98
C LYS A 125 -12.66 -13.52 -14.68
N ASN A 126 -13.78 -13.58 -13.96
CA ASN A 126 -13.89 -14.23 -12.64
C ASN A 126 -12.94 -13.67 -11.56
N TYR A 127 -12.46 -12.43 -11.68
CA TYR A 127 -11.49 -11.82 -10.77
C TYR A 127 -11.81 -12.03 -9.28
N LEU A 128 -13.02 -11.64 -8.83
CA LEU A 128 -13.42 -11.75 -7.43
C LEU A 128 -13.44 -13.19 -6.93
N LYS A 129 -14.02 -14.10 -7.72
CA LYS A 129 -14.05 -15.52 -7.40
C LYS A 129 -12.64 -16.10 -7.27
N ASN A 130 -11.71 -15.64 -8.10
CA ASN A 130 -10.32 -16.11 -8.10
C ASN A 130 -9.52 -15.55 -6.92
N ARG A 131 -9.69 -14.26 -6.60
CA ARG A 131 -8.96 -13.58 -5.53
C ARG A 131 -9.21 -14.20 -4.14
N PHE A 132 -10.45 -14.58 -3.86
CA PHE A 132 -10.86 -15.13 -2.56
C PHE A 132 -10.99 -16.67 -2.56
N SER A 133 -10.53 -17.34 -3.62
CA SER A 133 -10.52 -18.81 -3.66
C SER A 133 -9.34 -19.37 -2.89
N SER A 134 -9.51 -20.53 -2.24
CA SER A 134 -8.42 -21.29 -1.66
C SER A 134 -7.40 -21.63 -2.74
N HIS A 135 -6.20 -21.05 -2.67
CA HIS A 135 -5.11 -21.35 -3.60
C HIS A 135 -4.59 -22.77 -3.32
N ASP A 136 -5.15 -23.75 -4.02
CA ASP A 136 -4.61 -25.10 -4.02
C ASP A 136 -3.37 -25.16 -4.92
N LEU A 137 -2.19 -25.08 -4.32
CA LEU A 137 -0.91 -25.16 -5.02
C LEU A 137 -0.63 -26.56 -5.61
N THR A 138 -1.48 -27.56 -5.31
CA THR A 138 -1.32 -28.95 -5.77
C THR A 138 -1.84 -29.21 -7.18
N GLY A 139 -2.61 -28.28 -7.77
CA GLY A 139 -3.08 -28.38 -9.14
C GLY A 139 -1.99 -28.17 -10.21
N PRO A 140 -2.23 -28.58 -11.47
CA PRO A 140 -1.29 -28.38 -12.58
C PRO A 140 -0.97 -26.89 -12.78
N GLU A 141 0.28 -26.57 -13.13
CA GLU A 141 0.77 -25.17 -13.22
C GLU A 141 -0.03 -24.32 -14.20
N SER A 142 -0.54 -24.91 -15.29
CA SER A 142 -1.40 -24.25 -16.27
C SER A 142 -2.76 -23.80 -15.73
N ALA A 143 -3.22 -24.39 -14.61
CA ALA A 143 -4.45 -24.05 -13.92
C ALA A 143 -4.24 -23.12 -12.72
N ARG A 144 -2.98 -22.87 -12.32
CA ARG A 144 -2.66 -21.97 -11.20
C ARG A 144 -3.08 -20.56 -11.58
N LYS A 145 -3.93 -19.96 -10.74
CA LYS A 145 -4.37 -18.58 -10.90
C LYS A 145 -3.35 -17.67 -10.24
N PRO A 146 -2.87 -16.65 -10.94
CA PRO A 146 -1.86 -15.75 -10.41
C PRO A 146 -2.39 -15.03 -9.18
N PHE A 147 -1.62 -15.07 -8.09
CA PHE A 147 -1.87 -14.27 -6.90
C PHE A 147 -1.32 -12.86 -7.14
N LEU A 148 -2.19 -11.85 -7.13
CA LEU A 148 -1.78 -10.46 -7.21
C LEU A 148 -1.59 -9.91 -5.79
N PRO A 149 -0.52 -9.12 -5.56
CA PRO A 149 -0.16 -8.64 -4.24
C PRO A 149 -1.24 -7.73 -3.63
N ASN A 150 -2.05 -7.04 -4.45
CA ASN A 150 -3.12 -6.16 -4.01
C ASN A 150 -4.42 -6.32 -4.82
N ASP A 151 -5.52 -5.74 -4.33
CA ASP A 151 -6.81 -5.71 -5.04
C ASP A 151 -6.82 -4.68 -6.18
N LEU A 152 -7.12 -5.13 -7.41
CA LEU A 152 -7.13 -4.29 -8.62
C LEU A 152 -8.15 -3.17 -8.53
N ARG A 153 -9.33 -3.42 -7.96
CA ARG A 153 -10.40 -2.43 -7.83
C ARG A 153 -9.97 -1.33 -6.86
N LEU A 154 -9.31 -1.73 -5.76
CA LEU A 154 -8.78 -0.76 -4.82
C LEU A 154 -7.66 0.08 -5.45
N SER A 155 -6.80 -0.50 -6.27
CA SER A 155 -5.76 0.26 -6.99
C SER A 155 -6.30 1.25 -8.00
N ILE A 156 -7.41 0.93 -8.69
CA ILE A 156 -8.13 1.89 -9.53
C ILE A 156 -8.66 3.05 -8.67
N LEU A 157 -9.22 2.75 -7.49
CA LEU A 157 -9.67 3.77 -6.55
C LEU A 157 -8.51 4.62 -5.99
N LYS A 158 -7.35 4.01 -5.69
CA LYS A 158 -6.11 4.72 -5.32
C LYS A 158 -5.70 5.72 -6.41
N ALA A 159 -5.73 5.31 -7.67
CA ALA A 159 -5.42 6.19 -8.81
C ALA A 159 -6.39 7.37 -8.90
N LYS A 160 -7.70 7.10 -8.72
CA LYS A 160 -8.73 8.14 -8.69
C LYS A 160 -8.53 9.11 -7.53
N ALA A 161 -8.25 8.61 -6.32
CA ALA A 161 -8.01 9.44 -5.14
C ALA A 161 -6.80 10.37 -5.34
N VAL A 162 -5.66 9.85 -5.82
CA VAL A 162 -4.48 10.66 -6.15
C VAL A 162 -4.82 11.75 -7.16
N ARG A 163 -5.53 11.42 -8.24
CA ARG A 163 -5.89 12.40 -9.27
C ARG A 163 -6.86 13.46 -8.76
N ALA A 164 -7.89 13.05 -8.03
CA ALA A 164 -8.99 13.90 -7.59
C ALA A 164 -8.65 14.76 -6.38
N LEU A 165 -7.68 14.33 -5.56
CA LEU A 165 -7.26 15.01 -4.34
C LEU A 165 -5.83 15.56 -4.40
N TYR A 166 -4.89 15.01 -5.17
CA TYR A 166 -3.46 15.40 -5.08
C TYR A 166 -2.84 15.92 -6.38
N SER A 167 -3.61 15.98 -7.49
CA SER A 167 -3.14 16.61 -8.73
C SER A 167 -3.06 18.13 -8.61
N VAL A 168 -2.24 18.76 -9.45
CA VAL A 168 -2.14 20.23 -9.55
C VAL A 168 -3.50 20.89 -9.77
N GLY A 169 -4.35 20.27 -10.59
CA GLY A 169 -5.71 20.76 -10.82
C GLY A 169 -6.58 20.67 -9.56
N SER A 170 -6.50 19.55 -8.82
CA SER A 170 -7.27 19.36 -7.59
C SER A 170 -6.87 20.30 -6.45
N LEU A 171 -5.61 20.77 -6.42
CA LEU A 171 -5.13 21.74 -5.43
C LEU A 171 -5.77 23.13 -5.59
N ARG A 172 -6.49 23.37 -6.69
CA ARG A 172 -7.21 24.63 -6.96
C ARG A 172 -8.71 24.56 -6.65
N LYS A 173 -9.20 23.40 -6.20
CA LYS A 173 -10.60 23.23 -5.79
C LYS A 173 -10.89 24.06 -4.55
N SER A 174 -12.09 24.61 -4.47
CA SER A 174 -12.61 25.23 -3.23
C SER A 174 -12.80 24.18 -2.13
N ASP A 175 -12.87 24.61 -0.87
CA ASP A 175 -13.10 23.74 0.29
C ASP A 175 -14.39 22.90 0.13
N ALA A 176 -15.45 23.48 -0.45
CA ALA A 176 -16.70 22.79 -0.72
C ALA A 176 -16.54 21.69 -1.79
N GLU A 177 -15.84 21.96 -2.89
CA GLU A 177 -15.55 20.97 -3.93
C GLU A 177 -14.63 19.87 -3.42
N LEU A 178 -13.66 20.21 -2.56
CA LEU A 178 -12.80 19.22 -1.91
C LEU A 178 -13.61 18.30 -0.99
N LEU A 179 -14.42 18.86 -0.09
CA LEU A 179 -15.28 18.07 0.80
C LEU A 179 -16.27 17.19 0.03
N HIS A 180 -16.81 17.69 -1.09
CA HIS A 180 -17.63 16.87 -1.97
C HIS A 180 -16.84 15.70 -2.56
N THR A 181 -15.64 15.97 -3.09
CA THR A 181 -14.74 14.94 -3.64
C THR A 181 -14.38 13.88 -2.59
N ILE A 182 -14.09 14.29 -1.35
CA ILE A 182 -13.78 13.39 -0.23
C ILE A 182 -14.96 12.45 0.03
N ARG A 183 -16.19 12.98 0.05
CA ARG A 183 -17.39 12.17 0.29
C ARG A 183 -17.66 11.15 -0.81
N GLU A 184 -17.46 11.54 -2.07
CA GLU A 184 -17.59 10.60 -3.21
C GLU A 184 -16.57 9.46 -3.12
N LEU A 185 -15.32 9.77 -2.79
CA LEU A 185 -14.26 8.77 -2.64
C LEU A 185 -14.47 7.87 -1.42
N ASP A 186 -14.97 8.42 -0.31
CA ASP A 186 -15.34 7.64 0.88
C ASP A 186 -16.47 6.65 0.58
N GLU A 187 -17.51 7.09 -0.14
CA GLU A 187 -18.61 6.21 -0.57
C GLU A 187 -18.11 5.09 -1.50
N GLU A 188 -17.23 5.40 -2.45
CA GLU A 188 -16.61 4.39 -3.33
C GLU A 188 -15.72 3.40 -2.56
N LEU A 189 -14.97 3.88 -1.56
CA LEU A 189 -14.16 3.04 -0.70
C LEU A 189 -15.02 2.12 0.17
N GLU A 190 -16.14 2.62 0.67
CA GLU A 190 -17.11 1.84 1.45
C GLU A 190 -17.84 0.79 0.60
N ASN A 191 -18.21 1.14 -0.63
CA ASN A 191 -18.73 0.19 -1.62
C ASN A 191 -17.71 -0.91 -1.94
N TRP A 192 -16.42 -0.56 -2.07
CA TRP A 192 -15.37 -1.55 -2.20
C TRP A 192 -15.28 -2.44 -0.95
N ARG A 193 -15.25 -1.87 0.25
CA ARG A 193 -15.12 -2.62 1.52
C ARG A 193 -16.25 -3.61 1.73
N THR A 194 -17.49 -3.20 1.46
CA THR A 194 -18.69 -4.04 1.60
C THR A 194 -18.79 -5.13 0.53
N SER A 195 -18.10 -4.98 -0.60
CA SER A 195 -18.00 -6.02 -1.64
C SER A 195 -17.01 -7.14 -1.30
N ILE A 196 -16.16 -6.95 -0.29
CA ILE A 196 -15.21 -7.98 0.18
C ILE A 196 -15.98 -9.03 1.00
N PRO A 197 -15.72 -10.35 0.81
CA PRO A 197 -16.33 -11.36 1.64
C PRO A 197 -16.09 -11.09 3.14
N ALA A 198 -17.10 -11.32 3.98
CA ALA A 198 -17.07 -10.91 5.39
C ALA A 198 -15.88 -11.48 6.20
N GLU A 199 -15.31 -12.61 5.77
CA GLU A 199 -14.13 -13.23 6.39
C GLU A 199 -12.80 -12.51 6.09
N TYR A 200 -12.78 -11.65 5.07
CA TYR A 200 -11.62 -10.86 4.63
C TYR A 200 -11.85 -9.34 4.73
N ALA A 201 -13.08 -8.93 5.00
CA ALA A 201 -13.50 -7.54 4.90
C ALA A 201 -12.90 -6.67 6.03
N PRO A 202 -12.25 -5.54 5.71
CA PRO A 202 -11.80 -4.58 6.70
C PRO A 202 -12.95 -4.02 7.54
N ALA A 203 -12.67 -3.74 8.81
CA ALA A 203 -13.58 -3.01 9.70
C ALA A 203 -13.34 -1.50 9.60
N LEU A 204 -14.41 -0.70 9.71
CA LEU A 204 -14.36 0.77 9.67
C LEU A 204 -13.40 1.35 10.72
N SER A 205 -13.47 0.84 11.95
CA SER A 205 -12.62 1.22 13.09
C SER A 205 -12.27 -0.02 13.89
N ILE A 206 -11.02 -0.11 14.34
CA ILE A 206 -10.48 -1.25 15.08
C ILE A 206 -10.18 -0.78 16.50
N ARG A 207 -11.01 -1.21 17.46
CA ARG A 207 -10.93 -0.76 18.86
C ARG A 207 -10.42 -1.82 19.84
N LYS A 208 -10.52 -3.11 19.50
CA LYS A 208 -10.12 -4.26 20.35
C LYS A 208 -9.72 -5.46 19.50
N ASP A 209 -8.98 -6.39 20.11
CA ASP A 209 -8.43 -7.65 19.60
C ASP A 209 -8.94 -8.08 18.23
N VAL A 210 -8.04 -8.03 17.25
CA VAL A 210 -8.32 -8.51 15.89
C VAL A 210 -8.51 -10.02 15.94
N LYS A 211 -9.72 -10.48 15.60
CA LYS A 211 -10.00 -11.90 15.44
C LYS A 211 -9.40 -12.40 14.14
N PHE A 212 -8.15 -12.80 14.18
CA PHE A 212 -7.59 -13.59 13.10
C PHE A 212 -8.12 -15.03 13.15
N GLY A 213 -8.51 -15.57 12.00
CA GLY A 213 -8.82 -17.00 11.89
C GLY A 213 -7.61 -17.84 12.32
N ASN A 214 -7.80 -18.73 13.30
CA ASN A 214 -6.73 -19.60 13.83
C ASN A 214 -6.14 -20.57 12.77
N ASN A 215 -6.81 -20.75 11.62
CA ASN A 215 -6.46 -21.70 10.58
C ASN A 215 -6.04 -21.06 9.24
N PHE A 216 -5.69 -19.76 9.21
CA PHE A 216 -5.27 -19.13 7.97
C PHE A 216 -3.91 -19.66 7.48
N SER A 217 -3.82 -20.03 6.20
CA SER A 217 -2.53 -20.23 5.54
C SER A 217 -1.74 -18.91 5.50
N GLN A 218 -0.44 -18.97 5.24
CA GLN A 218 0.38 -17.76 5.12
C GLN A 218 -0.15 -16.83 4.01
N LEU A 219 -0.54 -17.37 2.85
CA LEU A 219 -1.14 -16.60 1.76
C LEU A 219 -2.44 -15.91 2.18
N THR A 220 -3.31 -16.64 2.89
CA THR A 220 -4.59 -16.10 3.40
C THR A 220 -4.35 -14.99 4.42
N SER A 221 -3.35 -15.17 5.29
CA SER A 221 -2.94 -14.14 6.25
C SER A 221 -2.40 -12.90 5.54
N MET A 222 -1.55 -13.06 4.53
CA MET A 222 -1.01 -11.94 3.75
C MET A 222 -2.11 -11.17 3.01
N LEU A 223 -3.07 -11.88 2.39
CA LEU A 223 -4.24 -11.25 1.76
C LEU A 223 -5.06 -10.44 2.77
N HIS A 224 -5.38 -11.02 3.92
CA HIS A 224 -6.14 -10.33 4.97
C HIS A 224 -5.39 -9.09 5.50
N ILE A 225 -4.08 -9.21 5.69
CA ILE A 225 -3.22 -8.10 6.12
C ILE A 225 -3.20 -6.98 5.07
N GLU A 226 -2.99 -7.31 3.80
CA GLU A 226 -3.02 -6.32 2.71
C GLU A 226 -4.35 -5.57 2.65
N LEU A 227 -5.48 -6.26 2.61
CA LEU A 227 -6.79 -5.63 2.49
C LEU A 227 -7.07 -4.62 3.60
N HIS A 228 -6.74 -4.99 4.85
CA HIS A 228 -6.95 -4.11 6.00
C HIS A 228 -6.04 -2.89 5.95
N LEU A 229 -4.75 -3.10 5.69
CA LEU A 229 -3.77 -2.01 5.68
C LEU A 229 -4.01 -1.05 4.52
N ASP A 230 -4.33 -1.56 3.33
CA ASP A 230 -4.65 -0.71 2.19
C ASP A 230 -5.95 0.07 2.37
N TYR A 231 -6.96 -0.53 2.99
CA TYR A 231 -8.21 0.14 3.32
C TYR A 231 -7.99 1.31 4.27
N HIS A 232 -7.38 1.07 5.44
CA HIS A 232 -7.15 2.13 6.43
C HIS A 232 -6.18 3.19 5.92
N TYR A 233 -5.17 2.79 5.14
CA TYR A 233 -4.26 3.74 4.51
C TYR A 233 -4.98 4.63 3.49
N LEU A 234 -5.80 4.06 2.60
CA LEU A 234 -6.53 4.86 1.62
C LEU A 234 -7.59 5.76 2.28
N LEU A 235 -8.28 5.27 3.31
CA LEU A 235 -9.21 6.06 4.12
C LEU A 235 -8.48 7.26 4.77
N ASN A 236 -7.31 7.02 5.36
CA ASN A 236 -6.46 8.08 5.91
C ASN A 236 -6.10 9.12 4.83
N ILE A 237 -5.61 8.68 3.67
CA ILE A 237 -5.21 9.57 2.57
C ILE A 237 -6.40 10.39 2.06
N ILE A 238 -7.55 9.78 1.81
CA ILE A 238 -8.75 10.49 1.35
C ILE A 238 -9.13 11.61 2.31
N HIS A 239 -9.21 11.30 3.59
CA HIS A 239 -9.70 12.23 4.60
C HIS A 239 -8.66 13.26 5.06
N CYS A 240 -7.37 12.91 5.04
CA CYS A 240 -6.28 13.82 5.39
C CYS A 240 -6.16 14.99 4.40
N ALA A 241 -6.67 14.83 3.17
CA ALA A 241 -6.71 15.90 2.19
C ALA A 241 -7.43 17.17 2.69
N SER A 242 -8.40 17.05 3.60
CA SER A 242 -9.09 18.20 4.20
C SER A 242 -8.17 19.08 5.07
N GLY A 243 -7.01 18.58 5.49
CA GLY A 243 -6.03 19.34 6.28
C GLY A 243 -5.44 20.55 5.54
N ARG A 244 -5.57 20.62 4.22
CA ARG A 244 -5.13 21.78 3.42
C ARG A 244 -5.97 23.01 3.69
N CYS A 245 -7.27 22.82 3.92
CA CYS A 245 -8.21 23.87 4.30
C CYS A 245 -8.02 24.35 5.74
N VAL A 246 -6.86 24.11 6.36
CA VAL A 246 -6.60 24.51 7.76
C VAL A 246 -5.41 25.45 7.80
N VAL A 247 -4.42 25.23 6.92
CA VAL A 247 -3.25 26.09 6.78
C VAL A 247 -3.67 27.50 6.36
N ASP A 248 -4.63 27.63 5.44
CA ASP A 248 -5.14 28.92 4.96
C ASP A 248 -6.00 29.67 6.02
N TRP A 249 -6.52 28.96 7.03
CA TRP A 249 -7.48 29.51 7.99
C TRP A 249 -6.85 29.94 9.33
N ASN A 250 -5.69 29.39 9.68
CA ASN A 250 -4.93 29.84 10.86
C ASN A 250 -4.49 31.32 10.73
N GLU A 251 -4.47 31.89 9.52
CA GLU A 251 -4.21 33.31 9.30
C GLU A 251 -5.46 34.19 9.43
N SER A 252 -6.68 33.63 9.28
CA SER A 252 -7.92 34.41 9.18
C SER A 252 -8.77 34.46 10.46
N GLY A 253 -8.46 33.64 11.47
CA GLY A 253 -9.12 33.68 12.80
C GLY A 253 -10.59 33.25 12.79
N GLN A 254 -11.07 32.58 11.74
CA GLN A 254 -12.44 32.06 11.64
C GLN A 254 -12.58 30.64 12.20
N GLU A 255 -13.75 30.33 12.78
CA GLU A 255 -14.07 29.00 13.32
C GLU A 255 -14.03 27.92 12.23
N MET A 256 -13.43 26.77 12.56
CA MET A 256 -13.27 25.65 11.63
C MET A 256 -14.63 25.06 11.21
N ILE A 257 -14.82 24.84 9.90
CA ILE A 257 -16.02 24.17 9.39
C ILE A 257 -16.10 22.76 9.96
N PHE A 258 -17.21 22.42 10.61
CA PHE A 258 -17.45 21.11 11.24
C PHE A 258 -17.10 19.90 10.36
N GLY A 259 -17.40 19.97 9.06
CA GLY A 259 -17.07 18.91 8.10
C GLY A 259 -15.56 18.66 7.89
N LEU A 260 -14.72 19.69 8.01
CA LEU A 260 -13.26 19.56 7.90
C LEU A 260 -12.69 18.80 9.10
N GLN A 261 -13.13 19.17 10.31
CA GLN A 261 -12.72 18.50 11.54
C GLN A 261 -13.16 17.03 11.54
N SER A 262 -14.43 16.76 11.20
CA SER A 262 -14.94 15.39 11.10
C SER A 262 -14.15 14.53 10.11
N SER A 263 -13.73 15.09 8.96
CA SER A 263 -12.87 14.37 8.01
C SER A 263 -11.52 14.04 8.64
N LEU A 264 -10.87 14.99 9.31
CA LEU A 264 -9.58 14.76 9.94
C LEU A 264 -9.67 13.71 11.06
N ASP A 265 -10.75 13.72 11.84
CA ASP A 265 -10.98 12.72 12.88
C ASP A 265 -11.06 11.30 12.30
N ILE A 266 -11.69 11.14 11.12
CA ILE A 266 -11.72 9.86 10.38
C ILE A 266 -10.31 9.46 9.93
N SER A 267 -9.52 10.38 9.40
CA SER A 267 -8.13 10.13 8.98
C SER A 267 -7.25 9.65 10.14
N VAL A 268 -7.38 10.27 11.31
CA VAL A 268 -6.64 9.89 12.52
C VAL A 268 -7.15 8.54 13.04
N GLU A 269 -8.46 8.30 13.05
CA GLU A 269 -9.04 7.01 13.46
C GLU A 269 -8.61 5.85 12.56
N ALA A 270 -8.47 6.07 11.26
CA ALA A 270 -7.91 5.10 10.33
C ALA A 270 -6.44 4.78 10.66
N SER A 271 -5.68 5.78 11.07
CA SER A 271 -4.28 5.63 11.51
C SER A 271 -4.18 4.86 12.84
N ARG A 272 -5.08 5.13 13.81
CA ARG A 272 -5.19 4.33 15.05
C ARG A 272 -5.51 2.88 14.74
N SER A 273 -6.51 2.66 13.87
CA SER A 273 -6.93 1.33 13.44
C SER A 273 -5.79 0.55 12.79
N THR A 274 -4.93 1.22 12.02
CA THR A 274 -3.73 0.62 11.41
C THR A 274 -2.77 0.08 12.48
N LEU A 275 -2.42 0.87 13.50
CA LEU A 275 -1.50 0.46 14.56
C LEU A 275 -2.09 -0.65 15.45
N ILE A 276 -3.37 -0.52 15.83
CA ILE A 276 -4.08 -1.52 16.63
C ILE A 276 -4.22 -2.82 15.85
N TYR A 277 -4.49 -2.75 14.55
CA TYR A 277 -4.53 -3.94 13.70
C TYR A 277 -3.18 -4.66 13.67
N LEU A 278 -2.12 -3.89 13.45
CA LEU A 278 -0.77 -4.42 13.35
C LEU A 278 -0.22 -5.00 14.66
N SER A 279 -0.73 -4.62 15.83
CA SER A 279 -0.28 -5.21 17.10
C SER A 279 -0.55 -6.72 17.17
N GLU A 280 -1.59 -7.19 16.48
CA GLU A 280 -1.93 -8.61 16.35
C GLU A 280 -1.44 -9.21 15.03
N ALA A 281 -1.45 -8.42 13.96
CA ALA A 281 -1.18 -8.90 12.61
C ALA A 281 0.31 -9.04 12.27
N ALA A 282 1.16 -8.16 12.82
CA ALA A 282 2.55 -8.03 12.41
C ALA A 282 3.38 -9.33 12.49
N PRO A 283 3.24 -10.17 13.54
CA PRO A 283 3.96 -11.45 13.61
C PRO A 283 3.62 -12.45 12.49
N ARG A 284 2.52 -12.25 11.76
CA ARG A 284 2.04 -13.14 10.70
C ARG A 284 2.54 -12.75 9.31
N LEU A 285 3.25 -11.63 9.19
CA LEU A 285 3.84 -11.19 7.93
C LEU A 285 4.89 -12.19 7.44
N ALA A 286 4.99 -12.36 6.13
CA ALA A 286 6.14 -13.02 5.52
C ALA A 286 7.41 -12.19 5.77
N GLY A 287 8.52 -12.82 6.17
CA GLY A 287 9.73 -12.12 6.56
C GLY A 287 10.40 -11.34 5.42
N GLU A 288 10.16 -11.76 4.18
CA GLU A 288 10.58 -11.09 2.95
C GLU A 288 9.88 -9.74 2.79
N ALA A 289 8.64 -9.62 3.28
CA ALA A 289 7.77 -8.49 3.02
C ALA A 289 7.97 -7.32 4.01
N PHE A 290 8.89 -7.44 4.98
CA PHE A 290 9.16 -6.43 6.01
C PHE A 290 9.23 -5.00 5.45
N TRP A 291 10.08 -4.80 4.43
CA TRP A 291 10.32 -3.48 3.84
C TRP A 291 9.10 -2.90 3.11
N VAL A 292 8.18 -3.75 2.65
CA VAL A 292 6.91 -3.33 2.03
C VAL A 292 5.91 -2.90 3.10
N PHE A 293 5.85 -3.62 4.23
CA PHE A 293 4.82 -3.43 5.24
C PHE A 293 5.19 -2.46 6.37
N ILE A 294 6.49 -2.21 6.62
CA ILE A 294 6.92 -1.22 7.62
C ILE A 294 6.45 0.20 7.30
N PHE A 295 6.12 0.48 6.04
CA PHE A 295 5.53 1.74 5.61
C PHE A 295 4.25 2.09 6.39
N TYR A 296 3.34 1.13 6.60
CA TYR A 296 2.03 1.39 7.19
C TYR A 296 2.08 1.91 8.64
N PRO A 297 2.79 1.25 9.59
CA PRO A 297 2.89 1.80 10.94
C PRO A 297 3.62 3.15 10.97
N VAL A 298 4.62 3.36 10.09
CA VAL A 298 5.34 4.64 9.99
C VAL A 298 4.45 5.76 9.45
N SER A 299 3.59 5.47 8.48
CA SER A 299 2.62 6.46 7.97
C SER A 299 1.55 6.78 9.03
N ALA A 300 1.04 5.76 9.74
CA ALA A 300 0.05 5.93 10.77
C ALA A 300 0.57 6.72 11.98
N LEU A 301 1.78 6.41 12.47
CA LEU A 301 2.37 7.14 13.60
C LEU A 301 2.62 8.62 13.25
N LEU A 302 3.02 8.92 12.01
CA LEU A 302 3.20 10.32 11.58
C LEU A 302 1.87 11.07 11.55
N SER A 303 0.81 10.43 11.05
CA SER A 303 -0.54 11.01 11.00
C SER A 303 -1.07 11.31 12.40
N ILE A 304 -0.89 10.38 13.35
CA ILE A 304 -1.26 10.57 14.75
C ILE A 304 -0.42 11.67 15.40
N PHE A 305 0.90 11.65 15.20
CA PHE A 305 1.82 12.67 15.73
C PHE A 305 1.42 14.08 15.31
N PHE A 306 1.18 14.31 14.01
CA PHE A 306 0.75 15.62 13.52
C PHE A 306 -0.61 16.05 14.08
N ASN A 307 -1.53 15.10 14.30
CA ASN A 307 -2.79 15.40 14.97
C ASN A 307 -2.60 15.83 16.43
N ILE A 308 -1.70 15.18 17.19
CA ILE A 308 -1.39 15.59 18.56
C ILE A 308 -0.81 17.02 18.57
N LEU A 309 0.11 17.33 17.66
CA LEU A 309 0.71 18.67 17.59
C LEU A 309 -0.34 19.74 17.26
N ARG A 310 -1.30 19.40 16.40
CA ARG A 310 -2.37 20.32 16.01
C ARG A 310 -3.42 20.50 17.10
N ASN A 311 -3.82 19.42 17.76
CA ASN A 311 -4.88 19.38 18.75
C ASN A 311 -4.38 18.78 20.07
N PRO A 312 -3.40 19.41 20.76
CA PRO A 312 -2.76 18.82 21.95
C PRO A 312 -3.70 18.69 23.16
N ARG A 313 -4.89 19.30 23.10
CA ARG A 313 -5.93 19.22 24.13
C ARG A 313 -7.05 18.22 23.79
N HIS A 314 -6.93 17.49 22.68
CA HIS A 314 -7.93 16.50 22.28
C HIS A 314 -8.06 15.38 23.34
N GLU A 315 -9.26 14.85 23.55
CA GLU A 315 -9.51 13.81 24.58
C GLU A 315 -8.66 12.55 24.38
N TYR A 316 -8.38 12.19 23.12
CA TYR A 316 -7.53 11.06 22.74
C TYR A 316 -6.02 11.38 22.73
N ALA A 317 -5.57 12.61 22.98
CA ALA A 317 -4.15 12.97 22.81
C ALA A 317 -3.21 12.12 23.68
N THR A 318 -3.59 11.81 24.93
CA THR A 318 -2.79 10.92 25.80
C THR A 318 -2.78 9.49 25.28
N HIS A 319 -3.92 8.96 24.83
CA HIS A 319 -4.01 7.63 24.22
C HIS A 319 -3.17 7.54 22.93
N ASP A 320 -3.17 8.60 22.14
CA ASP A 320 -2.40 8.69 20.91
C ASP A 320 -0.88 8.61 21.19
N VAL A 321 -0.39 9.18 22.29
CA VAL A 321 1.01 9.01 22.74
C VAL A 321 1.32 7.56 23.10
N GLU A 322 0.37 6.84 23.73
CA GLU A 322 0.54 5.41 24.01
C GLU A 322 0.62 4.59 22.72
N LEU A 323 -0.19 4.94 21.71
CA LEU A 323 -0.14 4.32 20.38
C LEU A 323 1.18 4.59 19.65
N LEU A 324 1.76 5.79 19.77
CA LEU A 324 3.11 6.06 19.26
C LEU A 324 4.13 5.10 19.89
N THR A 325 4.03 4.86 21.19
CA THR A 325 4.92 3.92 21.90
C THR A 325 4.67 2.46 21.47
N LEU A 326 3.41 2.10 21.20
CA LEU A 326 3.04 0.77 20.68
C LEU A 326 3.66 0.51 19.29
N ALA A 327 3.81 1.53 18.46
CA ALA A 327 4.37 1.40 17.12
C ALA A 327 5.78 0.77 17.13
N THR A 328 6.62 1.08 18.12
CA THR A 328 7.93 0.43 18.28
C THR A 328 7.77 -1.09 18.49
N LYS A 329 6.85 -1.51 19.35
CA LYS A 329 6.59 -2.94 19.59
C LYS A 329 6.07 -3.63 18.34
N VAL A 330 5.16 -2.98 17.62
CA VAL A 330 4.62 -3.46 16.34
C VAL A 330 5.74 -3.69 15.34
N ILE A 331 6.58 -2.69 15.08
CA ILE A 331 7.68 -2.77 14.11
C ILE A 331 8.67 -3.87 14.50
N ARG A 332 9.03 -3.96 15.79
CA ARG A 332 9.93 -4.99 16.32
C ARG A 332 9.36 -6.41 16.25
N SER A 333 8.04 -6.56 16.18
CA SER A 333 7.36 -7.86 16.05
C SER A 333 7.26 -8.36 14.61
N MET A 334 7.55 -7.51 13.61
CA MET A 334 7.53 -7.91 12.21
C MET A 334 8.70 -8.87 11.90
N PRO A 335 8.43 -10.04 11.29
CA PRO A 335 9.48 -10.94 10.84
C PRO A 335 10.37 -10.29 9.78
N ILE A 336 11.67 -10.59 9.82
CA ILE A 336 12.66 -10.12 8.84
C ILE A 336 13.42 -11.35 8.35
N LEU A 337 13.39 -11.62 7.04
CA LEU A 337 14.01 -12.82 6.47
C LEU A 337 15.52 -12.89 6.75
N LYS A 338 16.24 -11.79 6.51
CA LYS A 338 17.69 -11.68 6.70
C LYS A 338 17.99 -10.48 7.58
N VAL A 339 18.48 -10.71 8.80
CA VAL A 339 18.91 -9.64 9.71
C VAL A 339 20.38 -9.37 9.48
N THR A 340 20.70 -8.32 8.73
CA THR A 340 22.07 -7.83 8.53
C THR A 340 22.32 -6.59 9.38
N THR A 341 23.53 -6.02 9.30
CA THR A 341 23.85 -4.74 9.94
C THR A 341 22.93 -3.61 9.45
N HIS A 342 22.44 -3.68 8.21
CA HIS A 342 21.53 -2.69 7.66
C HIS A 342 20.19 -2.64 8.41
N GLU A 343 19.54 -3.80 8.59
CA GLU A 343 18.26 -3.92 9.28
C GLU A 343 18.38 -3.53 10.75
N VAL A 344 19.46 -3.97 11.43
CA VAL A 344 19.71 -3.63 12.84
C VAL A 344 19.86 -2.12 13.01
N GLU A 345 20.65 -1.47 12.16
CA GLU A 345 20.86 -0.02 12.22
C GLU A 345 19.61 0.76 11.85
N TYR A 346 18.83 0.28 10.87
CA TYR A 346 17.54 0.86 10.52
C TYR A 346 16.58 0.83 11.70
N LEU A 347 16.41 -0.34 12.35
CA LEU A 347 15.53 -0.49 13.51
C LEU A 347 15.99 0.38 14.69
N ARG A 348 17.30 0.50 14.93
CA ARG A 348 17.85 1.39 15.96
C ARG A 348 17.49 2.85 15.70
N LYS A 349 17.61 3.32 14.45
CA LYS A 349 17.22 4.67 14.06
C LYS A 349 15.71 4.87 14.20
N MET A 350 14.92 3.87 13.84
CA MET A 350 13.46 3.91 13.95
C MET A 350 13.01 4.02 15.42
N ASP A 351 13.61 3.25 16.33
CA ASP A 351 13.31 3.35 17.76
C ASP A 351 13.57 4.77 18.30
N ALA A 352 14.75 5.32 18.00
CA ALA A 352 15.12 6.68 18.42
C ALA A 352 14.20 7.75 17.82
N PHE A 353 13.78 7.55 16.57
CA PHE A 353 12.83 8.43 15.90
C PHE A 353 11.46 8.41 16.60
N ILE A 354 10.90 7.23 16.87
CA ILE A 354 9.61 7.09 17.54
C ILE A 354 9.66 7.63 18.98
N GLU A 355 10.75 7.39 19.70
CA GLU A 355 10.98 7.94 21.04
C GLU A 355 10.93 9.47 21.02
N GLU A 356 11.59 10.10 20.05
CA GLU A 356 11.58 11.56 19.91
C GLU A 356 10.18 12.10 19.56
N LEU A 357 9.42 11.43 18.70
CA LEU A 357 8.03 11.81 18.43
C LEU A 357 7.15 11.72 19.67
N GLY A 358 7.32 10.68 20.49
CA GLY A 358 6.64 10.54 21.78
C GLY A 358 6.98 11.67 22.74
N ARG A 359 8.28 12.00 22.86
CA ARG A 359 8.76 13.12 23.70
C ARG A 359 8.18 14.46 23.27
N LEU A 360 8.19 14.76 21.97
CA LEU A 360 7.64 15.99 21.41
C LEU A 360 6.12 16.08 21.60
N SER A 361 5.41 14.96 21.42
CA SER A 361 3.96 14.88 21.65
C SER A 361 3.61 15.21 23.10
N GLN A 362 4.33 14.60 24.05
CA GLN A 362 4.11 14.85 25.48
C GLN A 362 4.41 16.31 25.84
N ALA A 363 5.47 16.89 25.26
CA ALA A 363 5.80 18.29 25.47
C ALA A 363 4.70 19.23 24.94
N ALA A 364 4.11 18.94 23.78
CA ALA A 364 3.02 19.72 23.21
C ALA A 364 1.77 19.69 24.11
N ILE A 365 1.40 18.51 24.63
CA ILE A 365 0.28 18.34 25.56
C ILE A 365 0.52 19.13 26.86
N THR A 366 1.68 18.95 27.49
CA THR A 366 2.01 19.65 28.75
C THR A 366 2.04 21.17 28.57
N LYS A 367 2.61 21.66 27.46
CA LYS A 367 2.62 23.09 27.14
C LYS A 367 1.18 23.64 27.03
N ALA A 368 0.32 22.95 26.29
CA ALA A 368 -1.06 23.37 26.10
C ALA A 368 -1.89 23.32 27.41
N GLN A 369 -1.56 22.42 28.34
CA GLN A 369 -2.18 22.38 29.66
C GLN A 369 -1.74 23.56 30.54
N ASN A 370 -0.45 23.92 30.50
CA ASN A 370 0.14 24.99 31.33
C ASN A 370 -0.26 26.40 30.87
N GLU A 371 -0.53 26.64 29.59
CA GLU A 371 -0.97 27.96 29.08
C GLU A 371 -2.36 28.39 29.58
N ASN A 372 -3.10 27.48 30.23
CA ASN A 372 -4.42 27.72 30.82
C ASN A 372 -4.43 27.67 32.36
N ALA A 373 -3.28 27.50 33.00
CA ALA A 373 -3.10 27.56 34.45
C ALA A 373 -2.51 28.93 34.83
#